data_AF-A0A2S6SQ88-F1
#
_entry.id   AF-A0A2S6SQ88-F1
#
_cell.length_a   1.000
_cell.length_b   1.000
_cell.length_c   1.000
_cell.angle_alpha   90.00
_cell.angle_beta   90.00
_cell.angle_gamma   90.00
#
_symmetry.space_group_name_H-M   'P 1'
#
loop_
_entity.id
_entity.type
_entity.pdbx_description
1 polymer ?
#
loop_
_entity_poly.entity_id
_entity_poly.type
_entity_poly.pdbx_seq_one_letter_code
_entity_poly.pdbx_strand_id
1 'polypeptide(L)'
;MPQLNPEFFISQLFWLFVTFSFLLVFLWRISLPRISTVLNKREKKINEDIAEAKELQAEAEKIQQSIEDQLKKAHQETSDMLKTSSTSFQEKTADELSKIDEALDSKINESANLIEQNKNESLLKIHENIKDITKLTLSKIAQFNVSDNDISNAVKSAERKIN
;
A
#
# COMPACT_ATOMS: atom_id res chain seq x y z
N MET A 1 85.96 58.18 36.04
CA MET A 1 84.56 58.37 35.63
C MET A 1 83.68 58.21 36.87
N PRO A 2 82.95 59.25 37.32
CA PRO A 2 82.22 59.26 38.60
C PRO A 2 81.10 58.21 38.73
N GLN A 3 80.80 57.48 37.65
CA GLN A 3 79.81 56.41 37.53
C GLN A 3 80.28 55.03 38.03
N LEU A 4 81.54 54.91 38.48
CA LEU A 4 82.08 53.70 39.14
C LEU A 4 82.46 53.96 40.61
N ASN A 5 81.77 54.89 41.27
CA ASN A 5 81.92 55.12 42.70
C ASN A 5 81.05 54.12 43.49
N PRO A 6 81.64 53.23 44.31
CA PRO A 6 80.91 52.16 45.00
C PRO A 6 79.86 52.65 46.00
N GLU A 7 79.96 53.90 46.42
CA GLU A 7 79.09 54.55 47.40
C GLU A 7 77.62 54.64 46.92
N PHE A 8 77.38 54.75 45.60
CA PHE A 8 76.03 54.85 45.04
C PHE A 8 75.40 53.50 44.65
N PHE A 9 76.18 52.43 44.59
CA PHE A 9 75.68 51.11 44.17
C PHE A 9 74.63 50.54 45.12
N ILE A 10 74.77 50.78 46.43
CA ILE A 10 73.81 50.30 47.44
C ILE A 10 72.44 50.98 47.25
N SER A 11 72.43 52.30 47.04
CA SER A 11 71.20 53.06 46.79
C SER A 11 70.52 52.66 45.48
N GLN A 12 71.30 52.47 44.41
CA GLN A 12 70.78 52.00 43.13
C GLN A 12 70.17 50.60 43.25
N LEU A 13 70.81 49.69 43.99
CA LEU A 13 70.32 48.33 44.21
C LEU A 13 69.05 48.32 45.07
N PHE A 14 68.97 49.18 46.09
CA PHE A 14 67.77 49.36 46.90
C PHE A 14 66.58 49.82 46.05
N TRP A 15 66.74 50.89 45.26
CA TRP A 15 65.66 51.39 44.39
C TRP A 15 65.31 50.41 43.27
N LEU A 16 66.29 49.69 42.72
CA LEU A 16 66.04 48.60 41.78
C LEU A 16 65.16 47.51 42.43
N PHE A 17 65.47 47.09 43.65
CA PHE A 17 64.66 46.09 44.35
C PHE A 17 63.24 46.60 44.64
N VAL A 18 63.09 47.84 45.11
CA VAL A 18 61.78 48.45 45.38
C VAL A 18 60.93 48.54 44.11
N THR A 19 61.48 49.09 43.03
CA THR A 19 60.75 49.26 41.76
C THR A 19 60.46 47.92 41.07
N PHE A 20 61.41 46.98 41.11
CA PHE A 20 61.23 45.64 40.57
C PHE A 20 60.17 44.85 41.35
N SER A 21 60.19 44.91 42.69
CA SER A 21 59.21 44.24 43.53
C SER A 21 57.80 44.83 43.32
N PHE A 22 57.69 46.16 43.22
CA PHE A 22 56.45 46.84 42.86
C PHE A 22 55.91 46.38 41.49
N LEU A 23 56.77 46.32 40.47
CA LEU A 23 56.40 45.85 39.13
C LEU A 23 55.99 44.37 39.14
N LEU A 24 56.69 43.52 39.88
CA LEU A 24 56.38 42.10 40.01
C LEU A 24 54.99 41.90 40.63
N VAL A 25 54.69 42.63 41.72
CA VAL A 25 53.37 42.60 42.36
C VAL A 25 52.29 43.13 41.42
N PHE A 26 52.57 44.19 40.65
CA PHE A 26 51.64 44.71 39.65
C PHE A 26 51.33 43.69 38.56
N LEU A 27 52.35 43.03 37.99
CA LEU A 27 52.15 41.97 37.00
C LEU A 27 51.39 40.76 37.56
N TRP A 28 51.71 40.38 38.80
CA TRP A 28 51.03 39.28 39.47
C TRP A 28 49.55 39.59 39.74
N ARG A 29 49.25 40.82 40.16
CA ARG A 29 47.90 41.26 40.50
C ARG A 29 47.04 41.60 39.29
N ILE A 30 47.62 42.08 38.18
CA ILE A 30 46.87 42.59 37.01
C ILE A 30 47.04 41.70 35.76
N SER A 31 48.27 41.36 35.36
CA SER A 31 48.53 40.74 34.06
C SER A 31 48.20 39.25 34.07
N LEU A 32 48.63 38.53 35.10
CA LEU A 32 48.35 37.10 35.26
C LEU A 32 46.84 36.78 35.34
N PRO A 33 46.02 37.48 36.15
CA PRO A 33 44.58 37.18 36.18
C PRO A 33 43.90 37.50 34.85
N ARG A 34 44.31 38.56 34.13
CA ARG A 34 43.74 38.84 32.80
C ARG A 34 44.00 37.70 31.81
N ILE A 35 45.23 37.19 31.75
CA ILE A 35 45.58 36.05 30.86
C ILE A 35 44.79 34.80 31.27
N SER A 36 44.71 34.54 32.58
CA SER A 36 43.93 33.40 33.11
C SER A 36 42.45 33.50 32.75
N THR A 37 41.83 34.68 32.86
CA THR A 37 40.40 34.85 32.50
C THR A 37 40.13 34.59 31.03
N VAL A 38 41.03 35.00 30.13
CA VAL A 38 40.87 34.74 28.69
C VAL A 38 41.02 33.26 28.37
N LEU A 39 42.00 32.59 28.99
CA LEU A 39 42.20 31.16 28.80
C LEU A 39 40.99 30.36 29.30
N ASN A 40 40.53 30.63 30.52
CA ASN A 40 39.33 29.99 31.08
C ASN A 40 38.09 30.25 30.24
N LYS A 41 37.91 31.47 29.71
CA LYS A 41 36.77 31.80 28.83
C LYS A 41 36.80 30.99 27.54
N ARG A 42 37.99 30.82 26.94
CA ARG A 42 38.15 30.01 25.72
C ARG A 42 37.90 28.53 26.00
N GLU A 43 38.49 28.00 27.07
CA GLU A 43 38.29 26.61 27.48
C GLU A 43 36.81 26.33 27.77
N LYS A 44 36.16 27.21 28.53
CA LYS A 44 34.72 27.11 28.80
C LYS A 44 33.90 27.12 27.51
N LYS A 45 34.17 28.05 26.60
CA LYS A 45 33.48 28.10 25.31
C LYS A 45 33.69 26.82 24.49
N ILE A 46 34.93 26.33 24.39
CA ILE A 46 35.21 25.08 23.68
C ILE A 46 34.44 23.90 24.30
N ASN A 47 34.40 23.81 25.62
CA ASN A 47 33.67 22.76 26.31
C ASN A 47 32.15 22.88 26.11
N GLU A 48 31.61 24.10 26.12
CA GLU A 48 30.21 24.38 25.80
C GLU A 48 29.89 23.98 24.36
N ASP A 49 30.68 24.42 23.39
CA ASP A 49 30.50 24.10 21.97
C ASP A 49 30.59 22.58 21.72
N ILE A 50 31.50 21.87 22.41
CA ILE A 50 31.62 20.39 22.33
C ILE A 50 30.40 19.71 22.96
N ALA A 51 29.89 20.23 24.09
CA ALA A 51 28.71 19.66 24.74
C ALA A 51 27.47 19.83 23.85
N GLU A 52 27.27 21.02 23.29
CA GLU A 52 26.19 21.30 22.34
C GLU A 52 26.30 20.42 21.09
N ALA A 53 27.50 20.28 20.52
CA ALA A 53 27.71 19.39 19.38
C ALA A 53 27.36 17.93 19.68
N LYS A 54 27.68 17.44 20.89
CA LYS A 54 27.31 16.08 21.32
C LYS A 54 25.82 15.92 21.53
N GLU A 55 25.13 16.91 22.09
CA GLU A 55 23.67 16.87 22.23
C GLU A 55 22.99 16.86 20.86
N LEU A 56 23.41 17.74 19.94
CA LEU A 56 22.90 17.76 18.57
C LEU A 56 23.17 16.44 17.83
N GLN A 57 24.34 15.84 18.03
CA GLN A 57 24.64 14.52 17.48
C GLN A 57 23.71 13.45 18.04
N ALA A 58 23.48 13.42 19.36
CA ALA A 58 22.59 12.46 20.00
C ALA A 58 21.13 12.64 19.54
N GLU A 59 20.67 13.88 19.36
CA GLU A 59 19.35 14.17 18.79
C GLU A 59 19.25 13.69 17.34
N ALA A 60 20.27 13.94 16.52
CA ALA A 60 20.32 13.48 15.14
C ALA A 60 20.29 11.95 15.04
N GLU A 61 21.07 11.25 15.88
CA GLU A 61 21.07 9.78 15.95
C GLU A 61 19.68 9.24 16.37
N LYS A 62 19.02 9.89 17.34
CA LYS A 62 17.66 9.52 17.76
C LYS A 62 16.63 9.73 16.66
N ILE A 63 16.73 10.85 15.92
CA ILE A 63 15.86 11.12 14.77
C ILE A 63 16.10 10.09 13.67
N GLN A 64 17.36 9.78 13.37
CA GLN A 64 17.72 8.75 12.38
C GLN A 64 17.12 7.39 12.77
N GLN A 65 17.28 6.97 14.02
CA GLN A 65 16.71 5.71 14.50
C GLN A 65 15.17 5.71 14.38
N SER A 66 14.50 6.82 14.71
CA SER A 66 13.05 6.94 14.54
C SER A 66 12.63 6.85 13.06
N ILE A 67 13.41 7.42 12.14
CA ILE A 67 13.14 7.35 10.69
C ILE A 67 13.32 5.91 10.21
N GLU A 68 14.38 5.23 10.61
CA GLU A 68 14.64 3.83 10.27
C GLU A 68 13.52 2.90 10.78
N ASP A 69 13.06 3.11 12.01
CA ASP A 69 11.94 2.37 12.58
C ASP A 69 10.63 2.63 11.84
N GLN A 70 10.35 3.89 11.47
CA GLN A 70 9.18 4.25 10.68
C GLN A 70 9.21 3.64 9.29
N LEU A 71 10.36 3.67 8.61
CA LEU A 71 10.54 3.03 7.31
C LEU A 71 10.33 1.52 7.40
N LYS A 72 10.89 0.87 8.42
CA LYS A 72 10.71 -0.56 8.65
C LYS A 72 9.23 -0.91 8.88
N LYS A 73 8.52 -0.14 9.71
CA LYS A 73 7.09 -0.32 9.94
C LYS A 73 6.28 -0.11 8.66
N ALA A 74 6.54 0.97 7.91
CA ALA A 74 5.84 1.25 6.66
C ALA A 74 6.05 0.15 5.62
N HIS A 75 7.28 -0.40 5.51
CA HIS A 75 7.55 -1.54 4.64
C HIS A 75 6.80 -2.80 5.06
N GLN A 76 6.75 -3.08 6.37
CA GLN A 76 6.01 -4.22 6.90
C GLN A 76 4.52 -4.07 6.66
N GLU A 77 3.93 -2.92 6.98
CA GLU A 77 2.52 -2.61 6.74
C GLU A 77 2.16 -2.69 5.26
N THR A 78 3.04 -2.20 4.37
CA THR A 78 2.84 -2.29 2.91
C THR A 78 2.84 -3.75 2.45
N SER A 79 3.78 -4.57 2.94
CA SER A 79 3.85 -5.99 2.61
C SER A 79 2.61 -6.74 3.11
N ASP A 80 2.16 -6.46 4.34
CA ASP A 80 0.97 -7.07 4.92
C ASP A 80 -0.30 -6.64 4.17
N MET A 81 -0.41 -5.35 3.81
CA MET A 81 -1.52 -4.82 3.01
C MET A 81 -1.55 -5.43 1.60
N LEU A 82 -0.41 -5.61 0.95
CA LEU A 82 -0.30 -6.28 -0.35
C LEU A 82 -0.78 -7.73 -0.25
N LYS A 83 -0.33 -8.45 0.77
CA LYS A 83 -0.70 -9.85 0.98
C LYS A 83 -2.20 -9.98 1.25
N THR A 84 -2.75 -9.21 2.18
CA THR A 84 -4.18 -9.21 2.51
C THR A 84 -5.03 -8.78 1.32
N SER A 85 -4.62 -7.75 0.58
CA SER A 85 -5.33 -7.31 -0.62
C SER A 85 -5.34 -8.39 -1.69
N SER A 86 -4.20 -9.03 -1.95
CA SER A 86 -4.09 -10.13 -2.92
C SER A 86 -4.98 -11.32 -2.54
N THR A 87 -4.94 -11.76 -1.27
CA THR A 87 -5.82 -12.83 -0.78
C THR A 87 -7.29 -12.45 -0.89
N SER A 88 -7.67 -11.25 -0.45
CA SER A 88 -9.07 -10.78 -0.55
C SER A 88 -9.55 -10.66 -2.00
N PHE A 89 -8.67 -10.31 -2.92
CA PHE A 89 -8.99 -10.22 -4.35
C PHE A 89 -9.17 -11.62 -4.95
N GLN A 90 -8.31 -12.58 -4.58
CA GLN A 90 -8.46 -13.97 -4.98
C GLN A 90 -9.77 -14.58 -4.45
N GLU A 91 -10.09 -14.35 -3.17
CA GLU A 91 -11.35 -14.80 -2.57
C GLU A 91 -12.58 -14.21 -3.28
N LYS A 92 -12.59 -12.89 -3.50
CA LYS A 92 -13.68 -12.22 -4.24
C LYS A 92 -13.80 -12.72 -5.68
N THR A 93 -12.67 -12.96 -6.34
CA THR A 93 -12.68 -13.50 -7.71
C THR A 93 -13.24 -14.91 -7.74
N ALA A 94 -12.88 -15.76 -6.77
CA ALA A 94 -13.41 -17.12 -6.67
C ALA A 94 -14.92 -17.11 -6.36
N ASP A 95 -15.38 -16.24 -5.46
CA ASP A 95 -16.80 -16.10 -5.12
C ASP A 95 -17.63 -15.60 -6.34
N GLU A 96 -17.11 -14.59 -7.05
CA GLU A 96 -17.78 -14.08 -8.26
C GLU A 96 -17.80 -15.12 -9.38
N LEU A 97 -16.71 -15.87 -9.56
CA LEU A 97 -16.66 -16.96 -10.53
C LEU A 97 -17.68 -18.05 -10.20
N SER A 98 -17.78 -18.45 -8.93
CA SER A 98 -18.79 -19.43 -8.47
C SER A 98 -20.21 -18.96 -8.77
N LYS A 99 -20.51 -17.68 -8.53
CA LYS A 99 -21.83 -17.10 -8.85
C LYS A 99 -22.11 -17.08 -10.35
N ILE A 100 -21.11 -16.76 -11.17
CA ILE A 100 -21.22 -16.77 -12.62
C ILE A 100 -21.47 -18.20 -13.12
N ASP A 101 -20.76 -19.18 -12.58
CA ASP A 101 -20.93 -20.59 -12.93
C ASP A 101 -22.35 -21.08 -12.57
N GLU A 102 -22.84 -20.77 -11.36
CA GLU A 102 -24.22 -21.07 -10.95
C GLU A 102 -25.27 -20.40 -11.87
N ALA A 103 -25.06 -19.14 -12.24
CA ALA A 103 -25.94 -18.41 -13.14
C ALA A 103 -25.93 -19.00 -14.56
N LEU A 104 -24.75 -19.42 -15.05
CA LEU A 104 -24.59 -20.09 -16.33
C LEU A 104 -25.31 -21.44 -16.34
N ASP A 105 -25.13 -22.26 -15.30
CA ASP A 105 -25.83 -23.55 -15.18
C ASP A 105 -27.35 -23.36 -15.14
N SER A 106 -27.84 -22.38 -14.40
CA SER A 106 -29.26 -22.04 -14.41
C SER A 106 -29.74 -21.61 -15.80
N LYS A 107 -28.95 -20.81 -16.53
CA LYS A 107 -29.32 -20.35 -17.87
C LYS A 107 -29.31 -21.47 -18.90
N ILE A 108 -28.35 -22.39 -18.80
CA ILE A 108 -28.28 -23.59 -19.64
C ILE A 108 -29.52 -24.46 -19.41
N ASN A 109 -29.89 -24.72 -18.15
CA ASN A 109 -31.08 -25.50 -17.81
C ASN A 109 -32.38 -24.84 -18.29
N GLU A 110 -32.51 -23.51 -18.10
CA GLU A 110 -33.67 -22.76 -18.61
C GLU A 110 -33.76 -22.87 -20.14
N SER A 111 -32.63 -22.69 -20.84
CA SER A 111 -32.59 -22.77 -22.31
C SER A 111 -32.87 -24.18 -22.81
N ALA A 112 -32.38 -25.21 -22.13
CA ALA A 112 -32.67 -26.62 -22.45
C ALA A 112 -34.17 -26.93 -22.34
N ASN A 113 -34.81 -26.49 -21.25
CA ASN A 113 -36.26 -26.63 -21.07
C ASN A 113 -37.05 -25.88 -22.16
N LEU A 114 -36.61 -24.67 -22.52
CA LEU A 114 -37.25 -23.85 -23.54
C LEU A 114 -37.12 -24.48 -24.93
N ILE A 115 -35.97 -25.09 -25.25
CA ILE A 115 -35.76 -25.88 -26.47
C ILE A 115 -36.70 -27.09 -26.48
N GLU A 116 -36.84 -27.81 -25.36
CA GLU A 116 -37.72 -28.96 -25.26
C GLU A 116 -39.20 -28.58 -25.44
N GLN A 117 -39.63 -27.48 -24.82
CA GLN A 117 -40.97 -26.92 -25.02
C GLN A 117 -41.22 -26.53 -26.47
N ASN A 118 -40.31 -25.78 -27.09
CA ASN A 118 -40.41 -25.38 -28.50
C ASN A 118 -40.44 -26.59 -29.45
N LYS A 119 -39.68 -27.65 -29.14
CA LYS A 119 -39.70 -28.90 -29.90
C LYS A 119 -41.07 -29.56 -29.81
N ASN A 120 -41.63 -29.68 -28.61
CA ASN A 120 -42.95 -30.27 -28.40
C ASN A 120 -44.07 -29.45 -29.07
N GLU A 121 -44.04 -28.13 -28.94
CA GLU A 121 -44.98 -27.25 -29.65
C GLU A 121 -44.86 -27.36 -31.18
N SER A 122 -43.63 -27.43 -31.70
CA SER A 122 -43.40 -27.57 -33.14
C SER A 122 -43.92 -28.91 -33.65
N LEU A 123 -43.72 -29.99 -32.90
CA LEU A 123 -44.31 -31.29 -33.22
C LEU A 123 -45.84 -31.22 -33.23
N LEU A 124 -46.48 -30.60 -32.22
CA LEU A 124 -47.93 -30.42 -32.21
C LEU A 124 -48.42 -29.64 -33.43
N LYS A 125 -47.77 -28.52 -33.78
CA LYS A 125 -48.09 -27.74 -34.99
C LYS A 125 -47.91 -28.54 -36.27
N ILE A 126 -46.89 -29.39 -36.35
CA ILE A 126 -46.70 -30.30 -37.50
C ILE A 126 -47.86 -31.30 -37.59
N HIS A 127 -48.29 -31.90 -36.48
CA HIS A 127 -49.41 -32.85 -36.48
C HIS A 127 -50.73 -32.18 -36.87
N GLU A 128 -50.99 -30.95 -36.40
CA GLU A 128 -52.15 -30.16 -36.82
C GLU A 128 -52.11 -29.85 -38.32
N ASN A 129 -50.97 -29.38 -38.84
CA ASN A 129 -50.80 -29.13 -40.27
C ASN A 129 -50.97 -30.41 -41.11
N ILE A 130 -50.46 -31.56 -40.65
CA ILE A 130 -50.66 -32.86 -41.32
C ILE A 130 -52.14 -33.22 -41.33
N LYS A 131 -52.86 -33.05 -40.22
CA LYS A 131 -54.30 -33.30 -40.14
C LYS A 131 -55.07 -32.43 -41.15
N ASP A 132 -54.73 -31.14 -41.21
CA ASP A 132 -55.38 -30.19 -42.13
C ASP A 132 -55.07 -30.51 -43.60
N ILE A 133 -53.81 -30.79 -43.94
CA ILE A 133 -53.40 -31.22 -45.29
C ILE A 133 -54.12 -32.53 -45.68
N THR A 134 -54.19 -33.50 -44.76
CA THR A 134 -54.88 -34.79 -44.96
C THR A 134 -56.38 -34.57 -45.19
N LYS A 135 -57.02 -33.69 -44.42
CA LYS A 135 -58.43 -33.32 -44.58
C LYS A 135 -58.68 -32.64 -45.93
N LEU A 136 -57.81 -31.70 -46.33
CA LEU A 136 -57.91 -31.00 -47.62
C LEU A 136 -57.69 -31.94 -48.81
N THR A 137 -56.72 -32.86 -48.75
CA THR A 137 -56.49 -33.84 -49.81
C THR A 137 -57.62 -34.87 -49.89
N LEU A 138 -58.08 -35.39 -48.75
CA LEU A 138 -59.17 -36.37 -48.71
C LEU A 138 -60.50 -35.78 -49.18
N SER A 139 -60.83 -34.55 -48.77
CA SER A 139 -62.04 -33.85 -49.26
C SER A 139 -61.99 -33.57 -50.77
N LYS A 140 -60.81 -33.26 -51.32
CA LYS A 140 -60.61 -33.01 -52.75
C LYS A 140 -60.66 -34.28 -53.61
N ILE A 141 -60.27 -35.43 -53.05
CA ILE A 141 -60.24 -36.73 -53.75
C ILE A 141 -61.55 -37.50 -53.60
N ALA A 142 -62.18 -37.47 -52.42
CA ALA A 142 -63.28 -38.39 -52.08
C ALA A 142 -64.70 -37.83 -52.31
N GLN A 143 -64.88 -36.51 -52.51
CA GLN A 143 -66.20 -35.85 -52.66
C GLN A 143 -67.26 -36.19 -51.58
N PHE A 144 -66.85 -36.78 -50.44
CA PHE A 144 -67.67 -36.99 -49.25
C PHE A 144 -67.01 -36.38 -48.03
N ASN A 145 -67.81 -35.78 -47.16
CA ASN A 145 -67.36 -35.02 -45.99
C ASN A 145 -67.06 -35.99 -44.83
N VAL A 146 -65.78 -36.31 -44.61
CA VAL A 146 -65.35 -37.26 -43.56
C VAL A 146 -65.21 -36.53 -42.22
N SER A 147 -65.67 -37.17 -41.14
CA SER A 147 -65.66 -36.62 -39.78
C SER A 147 -64.24 -36.47 -39.21
N ASP A 148 -63.99 -35.36 -38.48
CA ASP A 148 -62.69 -35.02 -37.89
C ASP A 148 -62.13 -36.08 -36.92
N ASN A 149 -62.99 -36.96 -36.40
CA ASN A 149 -62.62 -38.02 -35.46
C ASN A 149 -61.94 -39.22 -36.15
N ASP A 150 -62.37 -39.59 -37.36
CA ASP A 150 -61.80 -40.72 -38.10
C ASP A 150 -60.41 -40.40 -38.65
N ILE A 151 -60.21 -39.16 -39.10
CA ILE A 151 -58.90 -38.66 -39.57
C ILE A 151 -57.90 -38.62 -38.41
N SER A 152 -58.32 -38.13 -37.23
CA SER A 152 -57.43 -38.08 -36.07
C SER A 152 -57.00 -39.46 -35.58
N ASN A 153 -57.85 -40.48 -35.70
CA ASN A 153 -57.52 -41.86 -35.32
C ASN A 153 -56.63 -42.54 -36.35
N ALA A 154 -56.84 -42.29 -37.64
CA ALA A 154 -56.01 -42.83 -38.72
C ALA A 154 -54.58 -42.27 -38.66
N VAL A 155 -54.41 -40.96 -38.45
CA VAL A 155 -53.09 -40.31 -38.31
C VAL A 155 -52.34 -40.84 -37.09
N LYS A 156 -52.99 -40.93 -35.92
CA LYS A 156 -52.38 -41.53 -34.70
C LYS A 156 -51.98 -42.99 -34.89
N SER A 157 -52.73 -43.75 -35.69
CA SER A 157 -52.43 -45.16 -35.97
C SER A 157 -51.25 -45.34 -36.92
N ALA A 158 -51.06 -44.40 -37.86
CA ALA A 158 -49.91 -44.37 -38.74
C ALA A 158 -48.62 -43.98 -38.01
N GLU A 159 -48.68 -42.98 -37.12
CA GLU A 159 -47.53 -42.57 -36.28
C GLU A 159 -47.01 -43.69 -35.37
N ARG A 160 -47.90 -44.45 -34.71
CA ARG A 160 -47.52 -45.59 -33.87
C ARG A 160 -46.88 -46.76 -34.62
N LYS A 161 -47.00 -46.82 -35.94
CA LYS A 161 -46.37 -47.87 -36.78
C LYS A 161 -44.96 -47.50 -37.25
N ILE A 162 -44.56 -46.23 -37.11
CA ILE A 162 -43.30 -45.71 -37.66
C ILE A 162 -42.22 -45.54 -36.57
N ASN A 163 -42.61 -45.40 -35.29
CA ASN A 163 -41.73 -45.65 -34.14
C ASN A 163 -41.67 -47.14 -33.81
#